data_AF-A0A7X9SEQ3-F1
#
_entry.id   AF-A0A7X9SEQ3-F1
#
_cell.length_a   1.000
_cell.length_b   1.000
_cell.length_c   1.000
_cell.angle_alpha   90.00
_cell.angle_beta   90.00
_cell.angle_gamma   90.00
#
_symmetry.space_group_name_H-M   'P 1'
#
loop_
_entity.id
_entity.type
_entity.pdbx_description
1 polymer ?
#
loop_
_entity_poly.entity_id
_entity_poly.type
_entity_poly.pdbx_seq_one_letter_code
_entity_poly.pdbx_strand_id
1 'polypeptide(L)' 'MKKEPLFIELTGRKCEPGKTFFTVFTGGVLHNRRGYNVAMMDCAPLQYSIGPTEHTHLMTNLM' A
#
# COMPACT_ATOMS: atom_id res chain seq x y z
N MET A 1 19.84 -25.21 -9.55
CA MET A 1 19.60 -24.58 -8.22
C MET A 1 18.22 -23.94 -8.24
N LYS A 2 17.29 -24.36 -7.38
CA LYS A 2 16.03 -23.63 -7.18
C LYS A 2 16.36 -22.30 -6.51
N LYS A 3 16.03 -21.18 -7.15
CA LYS A 3 16.15 -19.86 -6.52
C LYS A 3 14.93 -19.63 -5.65
N GLU A 4 15.14 -19.24 -4.40
CA GLU A 4 14.06 -18.82 -3.53
C GLU A 4 13.47 -17.50 -4.02
N PRO A 5 12.14 -17.32 -3.95
CA PRO A 5 11.50 -16.06 -4.31
C PRO A 5 11.90 -14.96 -3.32
N LEU A 6 12.22 -13.78 -3.84
CA LEU A 6 12.46 -12.58 -3.04
C LEU A 6 11.13 -11.83 -2.85
N PHE A 7 10.79 -11.52 -1.61
CA PHE A 7 9.62 -10.71 -1.27
C PHE A 7 10.04 -9.25 -1.04
N ILE A 8 9.34 -8.33 -1.70
CA ILE A 8 9.55 -6.88 -1.58
C ILE A 8 8.21 -6.26 -1.20
N GLU A 9 8.17 -5.61 -0.04
CA GLU A 9 7.01 -4.84 0.40
C GLU A 9 7.23 -3.35 0.13
N LEU A 10 6.28 -2.72 -0.56
CA LEU A 10 6.25 -1.27 -0.75
C LEU A 10 5.11 -0.70 0.08
N THR A 11 5.49 -0.08 1.20
CA THR A 11 4.58 0.52 2.17
C THR A 11 4.76 2.03 2.22
N GLY A 12 3.78 2.72 2.81
CA GLY A 12 3.85 4.15 3.06
C GLY A 12 2.69 4.60 3.95
N ARG A 13 2.61 5.89 4.25
CA ARG A 13 1.58 6.43 5.16
C ARG A 13 0.18 6.28 4.58
N LYS A 14 -0.84 6.22 5.45
CA LYS A 14 -2.25 6.22 5.04
C LYS A 14 -2.52 7.38 4.08
N CYS A 15 -3.20 7.10 2.96
CA CYS A 15 -3.48 8.04 1.88
C CYS A 15 -2.28 8.66 1.16
N GLU A 16 -1.04 8.22 1.42
CA GLU A 16 0.12 8.69 0.64
C GLU A 16 -0.02 8.28 -0.84
N PRO A 17 -0.03 9.26 -1.76
CA PRO A 17 -0.22 8.99 -3.18
C PRO A 17 1.00 8.27 -3.77
N GLY A 18 0.77 7.51 -4.84
CA GLY A 18 1.85 6.95 -5.65
C GLY A 18 2.38 5.58 -5.23
N LYS A 19 1.93 4.98 -4.11
CA LYS A 19 2.36 3.60 -3.74
C LYS A 19 2.11 2.60 -4.85
N THR A 20 0.91 2.58 -5.41
CA THR A 20 0.57 1.72 -6.56
C THR A 20 1.46 2.00 -7.76
N PHE A 21 1.74 3.27 -8.06
CA PHE A 21 2.65 3.64 -9.15
C PHE A 21 4.06 3.11 -8.93
N PHE A 22 4.64 3.32 -7.74
CA PHE A 22 5.96 2.82 -7.40
C PHE A 22 6.03 1.29 -7.40
N THR A 23 4.96 0.61 -6.97
CA THR A 23 4.87 -0.86 -7.03
C THR A 23 4.90 -1.38 -8.46
N VAL A 24 4.05 -0.83 -9.32
CA VAL A 24 4.01 -1.21 -10.74
C VAL A 24 5.34 -0.87 -11.43
N PHE A 25 5.88 0.32 -11.18
CA PHE A 25 7.17 0.74 -11.75
C PHE A 25 8.31 -0.19 -11.33
N THR A 26 8.39 -0.53 -10.04
CA THR A 26 9.44 -1.39 -9.49
C THR A 26 9.41 -2.77 -10.14
N GLY A 27 8.25 -3.42 -10.20
CA GLY A 27 8.19 -4.73 -10.85
C GLY A 27 8.32 -4.66 -12.37
N GLY A 28 7.96 -3.55 -13.01
CA GLY A 28 8.27 -3.29 -14.41
C GLY A 28 9.77 -3.23 -14.68
N VAL A 29 10.56 -2.58 -13.80
CA VAL A 29 12.03 -2.58 -13.89
C VAL A 29 12.60 -3.99 -13.64
N LEU A 30 12.12 -4.70 -12.62
CA LEU A 30 12.56 -6.05 -12.29
C LEU A 30 12.27 -7.04 -13.43
N HIS A 31 11.10 -6.94 -14.05
CA HIS A 31 10.74 -7.80 -15.16
C HIS A 31 11.48 -7.40 -16.44
N ASN A 32 11.32 -6.16 -16.91
CA ASN A 32 11.77 -5.76 -18.24
C ASN A 32 13.28 -5.48 -18.31
N ARG A 33 13.91 -4.97 -17.25
CA ARG A 33 15.35 -4.65 -17.26
C ARG A 33 16.22 -5.71 -16.63
N ARG A 34 15.69 -6.51 -15.70
CA ARG A 34 16.46 -7.52 -14.97
C ARG A 34 16.08 -8.96 -15.34
N GLY A 35 14.99 -9.17 -16.09
CA GLY A 35 14.57 -10.49 -16.55
C GLY A 35 14.00 -11.38 -15.44
N TYR A 36 13.54 -10.81 -14.33
CA TYR A 36 12.93 -11.59 -13.25
C TYR A 36 11.49 -11.97 -13.57
N ASN A 37 11.08 -13.16 -13.12
CA ASN A 37 9.67 -13.50 -12.99
C ASN A 37 9.12 -12.78 -11.77
N VAL A 38 8.17 -11.87 -11.97
CA VAL A 38 7.62 -11.01 -10.93
C VAL A 38 6.13 -11.31 -10.79
N ALA A 39 5.68 -11.49 -9.54
CA ALA A 39 4.28 -11.45 -9.18
C ALA A 39 4.03 -10.21 -8.31
N MET A 40 2.94 -9.49 -8.56
CA MET A 40 2.52 -8.35 -7.77
C MET A 40 1.21 -8.68 -7.07
N MET A 41 1.08 -8.23 -5.81
CA MET A 41 -0.13 -8.35 -5.03
C MET A 41 -0.50 -6.96 -4.51
N ASP A 42 -1.73 -6.52 -4.76
CA ASP A 42 -2.25 -5.30 -4.16
C ASP A 42 -2.88 -5.64 -2.81
N CYS A 43 -2.25 -5.15 -1.75
CA CYS A 43 -2.72 -5.31 -0.37
C CYS A 43 -3.36 -4.02 0.17
N ALA A 44 -3.61 -3.02 -0.68
CA ALA A 44 -4.28 -1.80 -0.25
C ALA A 44 -5.73 -2.13 0.18
N PRO A 45 -6.14 -1.81 1.42
CA PRO A 45 -7.52 -1.99 1.82
C PRO A 45 -8.43 -1.13 0.94
N LEU A 46 -9.54 -1.70 0.47
CA LEU A 46 -10.63 -0.98 -0.20
C LEU A 46 -10.99 0.23 0.67
N GLN A 47 -10.74 1.44 0.15
CA GLN A 47 -11.11 2.67 0.82
C GLN A 47 -12.63 2.87 0.73
N TYR A 48 -13.39 2.16 1.56
CA TYR A 48 -14.73 2.62 1.93
C TYR A 48 -14.58 3.61 3.08
N SER A 49 -14.36 4.88 2.72
CA SER A 49 -14.66 5.99 3.61
C SER A 49 -16.19 6.17 3.62
N ILE A 50 -16.88 5.43 4.48
CA ILE A 50 -18.12 5.91 5.06
C ILE A 50 -17.74 6.31 6.48
N GLY A 51 -17.39 7.58 6.67
CA GLY A 51 -17.49 8.17 7.99
C GLY A 51 -18.80 8.95 8.07
N PRO A 52 -19.61 8.82 9.12
CA PRO A 52 -20.18 10.03 9.68
C PRO A 52 -19.03 10.79 10.35
N THR A 53 -18.98 12.07 10.07
CA THR A 53 -18.07 13.04 10.66
C THR A 53 -18.39 13.21 12.14
N GLU A 54 -17.94 12.30 13.00
CA GLU A 54 -17.99 12.50 14.45
C GLU A 54 -16.63 13.00 14.93
N HIS A 55 -16.36 14.27 14.65
CA HIS A 55 -15.65 15.11 15.60
C HIS A 55 -16.52 15.18 16.87
N THR A 56 -16.54 14.11 17.68
CA THR A 56 -17.07 14.20 19.04
C THR A 56 -16.05 14.96 19.87
N HIS A 57 -16.16 16.28 19.74
CA HIS A 57 -16.21 17.23 20.84
C HIS A 57 -15.49 16.75 22.11
N LEU A 58 -14.26 17.25 22.27
CA LEU A 58 -13.86 18.01 23.44
C LEU A 58 -14.68 17.66 24.69
N MET A 59 -14.11 16.74 25.47
CA MET A 59 -14.24 16.64 26.93
C MET A 59 -15.25 17.63 27.54
N THR A 60 -16.53 17.27 27.51
CA THR A 60 -17.52 17.93 28.38
C THR A 60 -17.43 17.22 29.73
N ASN A 61 -16.35 17.51 30.47
CA ASN A 61 -16.35 17.43 31.92
C ASN A 61 -17.33 18.49 32.44
N LEU A 62 -18.62 18.18 32.39
CA LEU A 62 -19.64 18.81 33.23
C LEU A 62 -20.84 17.87 33.35
N MET A 63 -20.73 16.92 34.28
CA MET A 63 -21.84 16.42 35.08
C MET A 63 -21.30 15.93 36.42
#